data_AF-A0A970DIX2-F1
#
_entry.id   AF-A0A970DIX2-F1
#
_cell.length_a   1.000
_cell.length_b   1.000
_cell.length_c   1.000
_cell.angle_alpha   90.00
_cell.angle_beta   90.00
_cell.angle_gamma   90.00
#
_symmetry.space_group_name_H-M   'P 1'
#
loop_
_entity.id
_entity.type
_entity.pdbx_description
1 polymer ?
#
loop_
_entity_poly.entity_id
_entity_poly.type
_entity_poly.pdbx_seq_one_letter_code
_entity_poly.pdbx_strand_id
1 'polypeptide(L)'
;MHSFERISQALKYIDSHLAENISIDRLAGMFYMSPFYFHRTFSAIVGKAIADEWLLNNDKGYSQRLLNGKSYVVEFYDERFKGYDADSNVEIWVPIRK
;
A
#
# COMPACT_ATOMS: atom_id res chain seq x y z
N MET A 1 4.26 -15.04 -7.33
CA MET A 1 5.27 -13.98 -7.58
C MET A 1 4.68 -12.94 -8.54
N HIS A 2 3.50 -12.37 -8.27
CA HIS A 2 2.73 -11.65 -9.30
C HIS A 2 2.21 -10.25 -8.90
N SER A 3 1.88 -10.02 -7.63
CA SER A 3 1.24 -8.76 -7.23
C SER A 3 2.23 -7.60 -7.09
N PHE A 4 3.46 -7.85 -6.59
CA PHE A 4 4.48 -6.80 -6.45
C PHE A 4 4.90 -6.20 -7.80
N GLU A 5 5.15 -7.05 -8.80
CA GLU A 5 5.50 -6.60 -10.16
C GLU A 5 4.37 -5.78 -10.80
N ARG A 6 3.12 -6.23 -10.63
CA ARG A 6 1.93 -5.49 -11.11
C ARG A 6 1.80 -4.13 -10.45
N ILE A 7 1.99 -4.03 -9.14
CA ILE A 7 1.97 -2.74 -8.44
C ILE A 7 3.15 -1.85 -8.86
N SER A 8 4.34 -2.42 -9.06
CA SER A 8 5.49 -1.66 -9.56
C SER A 8 5.23 -1.09 -10.96
N GLN A 9 4.61 -1.87 -11.85
CA GLN A 9 4.19 -1.37 -13.16
C GLN A 9 3.08 -0.31 -13.06
N ALA A 10 2.15 -0.46 -12.12
CA ALA A 10 1.11 0.52 -11.86
C ALA A 10 1.69 1.85 -11.38
N LEU A 11 2.70 1.83 -10.50
CA LEU A 11 3.41 3.03 -10.06
C LEU A 11 4.10 3.74 -11.24
N LYS A 12 4.80 3.00 -12.11
CA LYS A 12 5.42 3.56 -13.33
C LYS A 12 4.38 4.18 -14.28
N TYR A 13 3.20 3.58 -14.37
CA TYR A 13 2.11 4.13 -15.16
C TYR A 13 1.59 5.44 -14.54
N ILE A 14 1.35 5.47 -13.23
CA ILE A 14 0.94 6.69 -12.51
C ILE A 14 1.97 7.82 -12.72
N ASP A 15 3.26 7.54 -12.54
CA ASP A 15 4.35 8.53 -12.71
C ASP A 15 4.39 9.16 -14.10
N SER A 16 4.00 8.41 -15.13
CA SER A 16 3.97 8.91 -16.52
C SER A 16 2.67 9.65 -16.89
N HIS A 17 1.65 9.62 -16.02
CA HIS A 17 0.31 10.12 -16.28
C HIS A 17 -0.22 11.02 -15.14
N LEU A 18 0.67 11.72 -14.42
CA LEU A 18 0.33 12.54 -13.24
C LEU A 18 -0.69 13.66 -13.50
N ALA A 19 -0.85 14.12 -14.74
CA ALA A 19 -1.82 15.15 -15.11
C ALA A 19 -3.22 14.59 -15.42
N GLU A 20 -3.39 13.27 -15.48
CA GLU A 20 -4.67 12.63 -15.72
C GLU A 20 -5.40 12.30 -14.42
N ASN A 21 -6.73 12.34 -14.46
CA ASN A 21 -7.54 11.76 -13.39
C ASN A 21 -7.58 10.22 -13.57
N ILE A 22 -6.85 9.50 -12.73
CA ILE A 22 -6.74 8.04 -12.78
C ILE A 22 -7.45 7.45 -11.56
N SER A 23 -8.51 6.68 -11.79
CA SER A 23 -9.22 5.97 -10.73
C SER A 23 -8.56 4.63 -10.37
N ILE A 24 -8.83 4.15 -9.15
CA ILE A 24 -8.41 2.82 -8.69
C ILE A 24 -8.97 1.72 -9.60
N ASP A 25 -10.25 1.82 -10.01
CA ASP A 25 -10.88 0.85 -10.91
C ASP A 25 -10.16 0.73 -12.25
N ARG A 26 -9.73 1.86 -12.81
CA ARG A 26 -8.97 1.90 -14.08
C ARG A 26 -7.65 1.15 -13.92
N LEU A 27 -6.88 1.46 -12.87
CA LEU A 27 -5.61 0.79 -12.60
C LEU A 27 -5.79 -0.70 -12.32
N ALA A 28 -6.75 -1.06 -11.47
CA ALA A 28 -7.04 -2.45 -11.14
C ALA A 28 -7.39 -3.27 -12.40
N GLY A 29 -8.23 -2.72 -13.27
CA GLY A 29 -8.57 -3.31 -14.57
C GLY A 29 -7.36 -3.50 -15.48
N MET A 30 -6.49 -2.49 -15.61
CA MET A 30 -5.27 -2.55 -16.43
C MET A 30 -4.31 -3.68 -15.99
N PHE A 31 -4.24 -3.95 -14.69
CA PHE A 31 -3.32 -4.95 -14.12
C PHE A 31 -4.01 -6.27 -13.73
N TYR A 32 -5.25 -6.50 -14.19
CA TYR A 32 -6.01 -7.72 -13.96
C TYR A 32 -6.14 -8.06 -12.45
N MET A 33 -6.51 -7.05 -11.66
CA MET A 33 -6.75 -7.15 -10.22
C MET A 33 -8.16 -6.64 -9.92
N SER A 34 -8.79 -7.15 -8.86
CA SER A 34 -10.00 -6.48 -8.34
C SER A 34 -9.60 -5.13 -7.73
N PRO A 35 -10.47 -4.09 -7.80
CA PRO A 35 -10.20 -2.78 -7.21
C PRO A 35 -9.76 -2.88 -5.73
N PHE A 36 -10.47 -3.70 -4.95
CA PHE A 36 -10.11 -3.98 -3.56
C PHE A 36 -8.70 -4.56 -3.40
N TYR A 37 -8.36 -5.61 -4.16
CA TYR A 37 -7.06 -6.26 -4.04
C TYR A 37 -5.93 -5.35 -4.52
N PHE A 38 -6.19 -4.53 -5.56
CA PHE A 38 -5.26 -3.51 -6.03
C PHE A 38 -5.01 -2.47 -4.93
N HIS A 39 -6.07 -1.82 -4.42
CA HIS A 39 -5.96 -0.78 -3.39
C HIS A 39 -5.21 -1.30 -2.16
N ARG A 40 -5.59 -2.47 -1.65
CA ARG A 40 -4.93 -3.12 -0.50
C ARG A 40 -3.44 -3.35 -0.74
N THR A 41 -3.09 -3.94 -1.89
CA THR A 41 -1.68 -4.26 -2.21
C THR A 41 -0.85 -2.99 -2.45
N PHE A 42 -1.43 -2.03 -3.17
CA PHE A 42 -0.81 -0.73 -3.45
C PHE A 42 -0.49 0.01 -2.15
N SER A 43 -1.49 0.19 -1.28
CA SER A 43 -1.34 0.91 -0.02
C SER A 43 -0.34 0.22 0.93
N ALA A 44 -0.29 -1.11 0.94
CA ALA A 44 0.70 -1.84 1.74
C ALA A 44 2.14 -1.62 1.25
N ILE A 45 2.36 -1.60 -0.07
CA ILE A 45 3.69 -1.40 -0.66
C ILE A 45 4.13 0.06 -0.51
N VAL A 46 3.27 1.01 -0.87
CA VAL A 46 3.58 2.45 -0.80
C VAL A 46 3.70 2.90 0.65
N GLY A 47 2.80 2.48 1.53
CA GLY A 47 2.86 2.80 2.96
C GLY A 47 4.14 2.28 3.62
N LYS A 48 4.60 1.08 3.22
CA LYS A 48 5.90 0.58 3.67
C LYS A 48 7.05 1.44 3.16
N ALA A 49 7.06 1.81 1.87
CA ALA A 49 8.13 2.64 1.31
C ALA A 49 8.25 4.00 2.02
N ILE A 50 7.12 4.64 2.32
CA ILE A 50 7.07 5.91 3.09
C ILE A 50 7.63 5.69 4.50
N ALA A 51 7.25 4.60 5.18
CA ALA A 51 7.75 4.30 6.51
C ALA A 51 9.25 3.98 6.52
N ASP A 52 9.76 3.29 5.51
CA ASP A 52 11.18 3.00 5.34
C ASP A 52 11.97 4.31 5.14
N GLU A 53 11.48 5.23 4.30
CA GLU A 53 12.08 6.56 4.12
C GLU A 53 12.08 7.38 5.43
N TRP A 54 10.97 7.35 6.18
CA TRP A 54 10.90 8.02 7.47
C TRP A 54 11.89 7.44 8.48
N LEU A 55 12.01 6.11 8.56
CA LEU A 55 12.94 5.43 9.45
C LEU A 55 14.41 5.74 9.13
N LEU A 56 14.78 5.82 7.85
CA LEU A 56 16.12 6.24 7.43
C LEU A 56 16.50 7.62 7.97
N ASN A 57 15.53 8.53 8.06
CA ASN A 57 15.73 9.88 8.59
C ASN A 57 15.62 9.98 10.13
N ASN A 58 15.20 8.91 10.81
CA ASN A 58 14.95 8.87 12.26
C ASN A 58 15.62 7.67 12.95
N ASP A 59 16.65 7.08 12.33
CA ASP A 59 17.25 5.78 12.68
C ASP A 59 17.90 5.72 14.07
N LYS A 60 18.27 6.87 14.65
CA LYS A 60 18.93 6.98 15.96
C LYS A 60 18.07 6.60 17.17
N GLY A 61 16.80 6.30 16.96
CA GLY A 61 15.92 5.86 18.04
C GLY A 61 14.62 5.26 17.54
N TYR A 62 14.52 4.85 16.29
CA TYR A 62 13.32 4.23 15.75
C TYR A 62 13.71 3.09 14.81
N SER A 63 12.98 1.98 14.92
CA SER A 63 13.08 0.85 13.99
C SER A 63 11.72 0.23 13.73
N GLN A 64 11.54 -0.40 12.57
CA GLN A 64 10.32 -1.16 12.32
C GLN A 64 10.23 -2.33 13.32
N ARG A 65 9.06 -2.53 13.92
CA ARG A 65 8.77 -3.73 14.71
C ARG A 65 8.57 -4.91 13.75
N LEU A 66 9.22 -6.02 14.05
CA LEU A 66 9.14 -7.24 13.26
C LEU A 66 8.21 -8.25 13.95
N LEU A 67 7.48 -9.04 13.16
CA LEU A 67 6.71 -10.18 13.61
C LEU A 67 7.45 -11.44 13.18
N ASN A 68 7.92 -12.25 14.13
CA ASN A 68 8.73 -13.46 13.88
C ASN A 68 9.94 -13.19 12.96
N GLY A 69 10.62 -12.05 13.18
CA GLY A 69 11.79 -11.64 12.39
C GLY A 69 11.48 -11.11 10.98
N LYS A 70 10.19 -10.96 10.62
CA LYS A 70 9.77 -10.47 9.31
C LYS A 70 9.08 -9.10 9.44
N SER A 71 9.36 -8.24 8.47
CA SER A 71 8.63 -6.98 8.28
C SER A 71 7.15 -7.28 8.01
N TYR A 72 6.25 -6.50 8.61
CA TYR A 72 4.81 -6.66 8.45
C TYR A 72 4.10 -5.30 8.53
N VAL A 73 2.87 -5.28 8.03
CA VAL A 73 1.92 -4.18 8.20
C VAL A 73 0.68 -4.72 8.90
N VAL A 74 -0.02 -3.87 9.64
CA VAL A 74 -1.30 -4.21 10.27
C VAL A 74 -2.41 -3.57 9.45
N GLU A 75 -3.34 -4.40 9.01
CA GLU A 75 -4.56 -3.95 8.35
C GLU A 75 -5.66 -3.83 9.40
N PHE A 76 -6.26 -2.64 9.50
CA PHE A 76 -7.36 -2.37 10.39
C PHE A 76 -8.63 -2.12 9.57
N TYR A 77 -9.64 -2.93 9.84
CA TYR A 77 -10.94 -2.93 9.16
C TYR A 77 -12.01 -2.49 10.16
N ASP A 78 -12.51 -1.27 10.01
CA ASP A 78 -13.58 -0.72 10.85
C ASP A 78 -14.90 -0.58 10.07
N GLU A 79 -15.85 0.20 10.60
CA GLU A 79 -17.16 0.45 9.99
C GLU A 79 -17.10 1.09 8.59
N ARG A 80 -15.97 1.71 8.22
CA ARG A 80 -15.75 2.28 6.88
C ARG A 80 -15.35 1.20 5.87
N PHE A 81 -15.01 -0.01 6.32
CA PHE A 81 -14.71 -1.13 5.46
C PHE A 81 -16.01 -1.76 4.92
N LYS A 82 -16.21 -1.64 3.60
CA LYS A 82 -17.40 -2.12 2.89
C LYS A 82 -17.09 -3.30 1.95
N GLY A 83 -15.97 -4.01 2.19
CA GLY A 83 -15.57 -5.14 1.35
C GLY A 83 -15.08 -4.69 -0.03
N TYR A 84 -15.75 -5.17 -1.09
CA TYR A 84 -15.40 -4.91 -2.49
C TYR A 84 -15.98 -3.60 -3.05
N ASP A 85 -16.64 -2.81 -2.22
CA ASP A 85 -17.15 -1.50 -2.60
C ASP A 85 -16.00 -0.53 -2.92
N ALA A 86 -16.18 0.32 -3.93
CA ALA A 86 -15.17 1.30 -4.33
C ALA A 86 -14.88 2.35 -3.25
N ASP A 87 -15.86 2.65 -2.39
CA ASP A 87 -15.73 3.57 -1.26
C ASP A 87 -15.29 2.87 0.04
N SER A 88 -14.87 1.60 -0.04
CA SER A 88 -14.39 0.82 1.09
C SER A 88 -13.02 1.34 1.56
N ASN A 89 -12.93 1.70 2.85
CA ASN A 89 -11.67 2.13 3.45
C ASN A 89 -11.00 1.00 4.24
N VAL A 90 -9.68 0.91 4.16
CA VAL A 90 -8.86 0.06 5.03
C VAL A 90 -7.66 0.87 5.49
N GLU A 91 -7.39 0.86 6.79
CA GLU A 91 -6.20 1.50 7.33
C GLU A 91 -5.03 0.51 7.34
N ILE A 92 -3.85 0.98 6.92
CA ILE A 92 -2.62 0.18 6.94
C ILE A 92 -1.61 0.87 7.83
N TRP A 93 -1.18 0.16 8.87
CA TRP A 93 -0.28 0.66 9.89
C TRP A 93 1.08 -0.04 9.75
N VAL A 94 2.17 0.73 9.74
CA VAL A 94 3.54 0.20 9.83
C VAL A 94 4.01 0.29 11.28
N PRO A 95 4.15 -0.83 12.00
CA PRO A 95 4.46 -0.78 13.43
C PRO A 95 5.93 -0.37 13.65
N ILE A 96 6.15 0.67 14.45
CA ILE A 96 7.47 1.21 14.77
C ILE A 96 7.73 1.05 16.27
N ARG A 97 8.98 0.78 16.66
CA ARG A 97 9.45 0.81 18.04
C ARG A 97 10.53 1.87 18.21
N LYS A 98 10.56 2.46 19.40
CA LYS A 98 11.63 3.36 19.84
C LYS A 98 12.79 2.57 20.45
#